data_AF-A0A832PF62-F1
#
_entry.id   AF-A0A832PF62-F1
#
_cell.length_a   1.000
_cell.length_b   1.000
_cell.length_c   1.000
_cell.angle_alpha   90.00
_cell.angle_beta   90.00
_cell.angle_gamma   90.00
#
_symmetry.space_group_name_H-M   'P 1'
#
loop_
_entity.id
_entity.type
_entity.pdbx_description
1 polymer ?
#
loop_
_entity_poly.entity_id
_entity_poly.type
_entity_poly.pdbx_seq_one_letter_code
_entity_poly.pdbx_strand_id
1 'polypeptide(L)'
;MGDYEAGTATFIGIIFGIVMFLFFGGVFIFVFVGFLATYLTREEDRSSSVGAIATLILAIILFIYNMIMGPEMPYWISSMLGVDMFSFVAGFLLTCFLAVCLGGLGGFLAVKVSCGGKTEQVG
;
A
#
# COMPACT_ATOMS: atom_id res chain seq x y z
N MET A 1 -2.85 0.23 21.64
CA MET A 1 -4.30 0.00 21.48
C MET A 1 -4.63 0.02 19.99
N GLY A 2 -4.63 -1.15 19.36
CA GLY A 2 -5.36 -1.36 18.11
C GLY A 2 -6.65 -2.06 18.50
N ASP A 3 -7.79 -1.45 18.22
CA ASP A 3 -9.11 -1.99 18.64
C ASP A 3 -9.89 -2.54 17.44
N TYR A 4 -9.35 -2.38 16.23
CA TYR A 4 -10.01 -2.73 14.98
C TYR A 4 -9.66 -4.13 14.49
N GLU A 5 -10.66 -4.81 13.96
CA GLU A 5 -10.50 -6.05 13.21
C GLU A 5 -9.62 -5.80 11.97
N ALA A 6 -8.82 -6.79 11.56
CA ALA A 6 -7.83 -6.63 10.50
C ALA A 6 -8.43 -6.08 9.19
N GLY A 7 -9.68 -6.46 8.87
CA GLY A 7 -10.40 -5.93 7.71
C GLY A 7 -10.74 -4.44 7.83
N THR A 8 -11.21 -3.98 8.98
CA THR A 8 -11.55 -2.57 9.20
C THR A 8 -10.30 -1.70 9.24
N ALA A 9 -9.23 -2.17 9.88
CA ALA A 9 -7.93 -1.49 9.90
C ALA A 9 -7.35 -1.35 8.47
N THR A 10 -7.47 -2.40 7.66
CA THR A 10 -7.10 -2.38 6.24
C THR A 10 -7.91 -1.34 5.47
N PHE A 11 -9.23 -1.31 5.66
CA PHE A 11 -10.11 -0.36 4.99
C PHE A 11 -9.76 1.10 5.33
N ILE A 12 -9.54 1.39 6.62
CA ILE A 12 -9.12 2.72 7.07
C ILE A 12 -7.75 3.10 6.47
N GLY A 13 -6.80 2.16 6.45
CA GLY A 13 -5.49 2.35 5.83
C GLY A 13 -5.57 2.67 4.34
N ILE A 14 -6.46 2.01 3.60
CA ILE A 14 -6.69 2.27 2.16
C ILE A 14 -7.25 3.67 1.96
N ILE A 15 -8.25 4.10 2.74
CA ILE A 15 -8.80 5.46 2.64
C ILE A 15 -7.70 6.51 2.86
N PHE A 16 -6.89 6.32 3.91
CA PHE A 16 -5.75 7.19 4.17
C PHE A 16 -4.75 7.21 3.01
N GLY A 17 -4.47 6.04 2.43
CA GLY A 17 -3.61 5.89 1.26
C GLY A 17 -4.09 6.66 0.03
N ILE A 18 -5.40 6.61 -0.25
CA ILE A 18 -6.01 7.35 -1.37
C ILE A 18 -5.89 8.86 -1.14
N VAL A 19 -6.19 9.32 0.09
CA VAL A 19 -6.03 10.75 0.42
C VAL A 19 -4.56 11.16 0.27
N MET A 20 -3.62 10.36 0.78
CA MET A 20 -2.20 10.68 0.70
C MET A 20 -1.68 10.70 -0.74
N PHE A 21 -2.20 9.84 -1.62
CA PHE A 21 -1.87 9.82 -3.05
C PHE A 21 -2.21 11.12 -3.77
N LEU A 22 -3.23 11.87 -3.31
CA LEU A 22 -3.57 13.17 -3.88
C LEU A 22 -2.55 14.27 -3.52
N PHE A 23 -1.80 14.11 -2.41
CA PHE A 23 -0.87 15.13 -1.91
C PHE A 23 0.60 14.76 -2.08
N PHE A 24 0.92 13.47 -2.10
CA PHE A 24 2.28 12.95 -2.25
C PHE A 24 2.33 12.03 -3.47
N GLY A 25 3.22 12.33 -4.43
CA GLY A 25 3.53 11.42 -5.53
C GLY A 25 4.74 10.57 -5.16
N GLY A 26 4.54 9.33 -4.68
CA GLY A 26 5.70 8.49 -4.38
C GLY A 26 5.39 7.10 -3.82
N VAL A 27 6.39 6.22 -3.99
CA VAL A 27 6.38 4.82 -3.53
C VAL A 27 6.30 4.69 -1.99
N PHE A 28 6.57 5.79 -1.27
CA PHE A 28 6.50 5.87 0.19
C PHE A 28 5.08 5.70 0.75
N ILE A 29 4.04 6.00 -0.04
CA ILE A 29 2.64 5.84 0.40
C ILE A 29 2.38 4.40 0.81
N PHE A 30 2.94 3.42 0.10
CA PHE A 30 2.78 2.01 0.44
C PHE A 30 3.36 1.69 1.82
N VAL A 31 4.52 2.26 2.17
CA VAL A 31 5.11 2.06 3.50
C VAL A 31 4.21 2.65 4.59
N PHE A 32 3.70 3.87 4.39
CA PHE A 32 2.81 4.53 5.34
C PHE A 32 1.47 3.80 5.51
N VAL A 33 0.86 3.36 4.42
CA VAL A 33 -0.41 2.63 4.44
C VAL A 33 -0.24 1.26 5.10
N GLY A 34 0.82 0.54 4.76
CA GLY A 34 1.14 -0.74 5.39
C GLY A 34 1.40 -0.58 6.88
N PHE A 35 2.13 0.47 7.28
CA PHE A 35 2.34 0.82 8.69
C PHE A 35 1.03 1.14 9.40
N LEU A 36 0.21 2.04 8.84
CA LEU A 36 -1.02 2.50 9.48
C LEU A 36 -2.04 1.36 9.61
N ALA A 37 -2.22 0.55 8.55
CA ALA A 37 -3.11 -0.60 8.57
C ALA A 37 -2.68 -1.61 9.65
N THR A 38 -1.40 -1.99 9.70
CA THR A 38 -0.91 -2.92 10.73
C THR A 38 -0.93 -2.29 12.13
N TYR A 39 -0.71 -0.98 12.26
CA TYR A 39 -0.75 -0.30 13.56
C TYR A 39 -2.17 -0.20 14.12
N LEU A 40 -3.20 -0.08 13.28
CA LEU A 40 -4.60 -0.02 13.73
C LEU A 40 -5.19 -1.39 14.08
N THR A 41 -4.64 -2.47 13.52
CA THR A 41 -5.07 -3.85 13.79
C THR A 41 -4.82 -4.23 15.25
N ARG A 42 -5.78 -4.97 15.83
CA ARG A 42 -5.67 -5.60 17.15
C ARG A 42 -4.38 -6.36 17.36
N GLU A 43 -3.85 -6.31 18.57
CA GLU A 43 -2.57 -6.95 18.93
C GLU A 43 -2.56 -8.46 18.66
N GLU A 44 -3.72 -9.11 18.77
CA GLU A 44 -3.91 -10.54 18.56
C GLU A 44 -3.72 -10.95 17.09
N ASP A 45 -4.14 -10.10 16.15
CA ASP A 45 -4.07 -10.34 14.70
C ASP A 45 -2.97 -9.51 14.02
N ARG A 46 -2.18 -8.77 14.80
CA ARG A 46 -1.20 -7.84 14.26
C ARG A 46 -0.03 -8.60 13.63
N SER A 47 0.02 -8.59 12.31
CA SER A 47 1.12 -9.15 11.53
C SER A 47 1.55 -8.21 10.42
N SER A 48 2.81 -8.34 10.00
CA SER A 48 3.36 -7.69 8.81
C SER A 48 2.58 -8.08 7.55
N SER A 49 1.95 -9.26 7.53
CA SER A 49 1.08 -9.71 6.45
C SER A 49 -0.14 -8.80 6.24
N VAL A 50 -0.70 -8.22 7.31
CA VAL A 50 -1.85 -7.31 7.21
C VAL A 50 -1.48 -6.06 6.42
N GLY A 51 -0.29 -5.51 6.66
CA GLY A 51 0.22 -4.34 5.96
C GLY A 51 0.51 -4.64 4.49
N ALA A 52 1.06 -5.82 4.19
CA ALA A 52 1.30 -6.27 2.82
C ALA A 52 0.00 -6.48 2.02
N ILE A 53 -1.03 -7.05 2.65
CA ILE A 53 -2.35 -7.24 2.01
C ILE A 53 -3.03 -5.90 1.76
N ALA A 54 -3.00 -4.99 2.75
CA ALA A 54 -3.59 -3.67 2.62
C ALA A 54 -2.99 -2.87 1.46
N THR A 55 -1.66 -2.88 1.32
CA THR A 55 -0.99 -2.18 0.21
C THR A 55 -1.16 -2.87 -1.12
N LEU A 56 -1.26 -4.20 -1.16
CA LEU A 56 -1.56 -4.93 -2.40
C LEU A 56 -2.94 -4.55 -2.93
N ILE A 57 -3.95 -4.48 -2.06
CA ILE A 57 -5.30 -4.02 -2.46
C ILE A 57 -5.24 -2.57 -2.97
N LEU A 58 -4.55 -1.69 -2.24
CA LEU A 58 -4.38 -0.29 -2.67
C LEU A 58 -3.66 -0.18 -4.02
N ALA A 59 -2.63 -0.99 -4.26
CA ALA A 59 -1.88 -1.00 -5.50
C ALA A 59 -2.74 -1.45 -6.69
N ILE A 60 -3.60 -2.45 -6.51
CA ILE A 60 -4.56 -2.87 -7.55
C ILE A 60 -5.52 -1.74 -7.88
N ILE A 61 -6.07 -1.06 -6.86
CA ILE A 61 -6.99 0.07 -7.06
C ILE A 61 -6.29 1.21 -7.81
N LEU A 62 -5.07 1.59 -7.38
CA LEU A 62 -4.29 2.63 -8.03
C LEU A 62 -3.89 2.27 -9.46
N PHE A 63 -3.58 1.01 -9.71
CA PHE A 63 -3.25 0.54 -11.06
C PHE A 63 -4.44 0.66 -12.00
N ILE A 64 -5.64 0.24 -11.56
CA ILE A 64 -6.88 0.39 -12.33
C ILE A 64 -7.21 1.87 -12.55
N TYR A 65 -7.04 2.70 -11.52
CA TYR A 65 -7.27 4.14 -11.63
C TYR A 65 -6.34 4.80 -12.67
N ASN A 66 -5.04 4.48 -12.64
CA ASN A 66 -4.08 5.00 -13.61
C ASN A 66 -4.32 4.46 -15.03
N MET A 67 -4.86 3.24 -15.16
CA MET A 67 -5.27 2.69 -16.45
C MET A 67 -6.44 3.49 -17.06
N ILE A 68 -7.40 3.93 -16.24
CA ILE A 68 -8.55 4.73 -16.70
C ILE A 68 -8.14 6.18 -16.99
N MET A 69 -7.36 6.80 -16.10
CA MET A 69 -6.91 8.18 -16.28
C MET A 69 -5.95 8.33 -17.47
N GLY A 70 -5.22 7.27 -17.82
CA GLY A 70 -4.33 7.24 -18.97
C GLY A 70 -3.13 8.19 -18.82
N PRO A 71 -1.93 7.82 -19.31
CA PRO A 71 -0.86 8.80 -19.39
C PRO A 71 -1.20 9.86 -20.44
N GLU A 72 -1.03 11.14 -20.10
CA GLU A 72 -1.04 12.22 -21.09
C GLU A 72 0.21 12.10 -21.97
N MET A 73 0.15 11.21 -22.98
CA MET A 73 1.23 11.06 -23.95
C MET A 73 1.02 12.00 -25.15
N PRO A 74 2.10 12.64 -25.65
CA PRO A 74 2.05 13.39 -26.90
C PRO A 74 1.57 12.49 -28.04
N TYR A 75 0.68 13.02 -28.88
CA TYR A 75 0.01 12.28 -29.94
C TYR A 75 0.97 11.54 -30.90
N TRP A 76 2.17 12.08 -31.13
CA TRP A 76 3.19 11.46 -31.98
C TRP A 76 3.77 10.15 -31.41
N ILE A 77 3.78 9.97 -30.07
CA ILE A 77 4.23 8.75 -29.40
C ILE A 77 3.06 7.75 -29.33
N SER A 78 1.85 8.23 -29.01
CA SER A 78 0.67 7.36 -28.92
C SER A 78 0.28 6.75 -30.27
N SER A 79 0.53 7.43 -31.39
CA SER A 79 0.26 6.88 -32.73
C SER A 79 1.24 5.79 -33.17
N MET A 80 2.38 5.65 -32.49
CA MET A 80 3.40 4.62 -32.76
C MET A 80 3.35 3.45 -31.76
N LEU A 81 2.69 3.64 -30.61
CA LEU A 81 2.58 2.64 -29.56
C LEU A 81 1.27 1.85 -29.70
N GLY A 82 1.38 0.60 -30.09
CA GLY A 82 0.33 -0.40 -29.82
C GLY A 82 0.29 -0.75 -28.33
N VAL A 83 -0.85 -1.27 -27.87
CA VAL A 83 -0.96 -1.81 -26.51
C VAL A 83 -0.07 -3.05 -26.41
N ASP A 84 1.09 -2.91 -25.76
CA ASP A 84 1.96 -4.03 -25.47
C ASP A 84 1.50 -4.75 -24.21
N MET A 85 0.80 -5.87 -24.40
CA MET A 85 0.32 -6.71 -23.32
C MET A 85 1.45 -7.24 -22.43
N PHE A 86 2.65 -7.45 -22.96
CA PHE A 86 3.78 -7.94 -22.17
C PHE A 86 4.23 -6.88 -21.15
N SER A 87 4.45 -5.64 -21.62
CA SER A 87 4.82 -4.52 -20.75
C SER A 87 3.72 -4.19 -19.73
N PHE A 88 2.44 -4.33 -20.11
CA PHE A 88 1.31 -4.15 -19.19
C PHE A 88 1.34 -5.16 -18.03
N VAL A 89 1.46 -6.46 -18.35
CA VAL A 89 1.50 -7.52 -17.33
C VAL A 89 2.76 -7.40 -16.47
N ALA A 90 3.90 -7.09 -17.06
CA ALA A 90 5.15 -6.87 -16.33
C ALA A 90 5.04 -5.68 -15.36
N GLY A 91 4.44 -4.57 -15.80
CA GLY A 91 4.20 -3.39 -14.96
C GLY A 91 3.24 -3.68 -13.81
N PHE A 92 2.17 -4.44 -14.06
CA PHE A 92 1.24 -4.86 -13.01
C PHE A 92 1.91 -5.75 -11.95
N LEU A 93 2.66 -6.76 -12.40
CA LEU A 93 3.39 -7.65 -11.50
C LEU A 93 4.45 -6.90 -10.68
N LEU A 94 5.20 -5.99 -11.31
CA LEU A 94 6.19 -5.18 -10.63
C LEU A 94 5.55 -4.28 -9.57
N THR A 95 4.41 -3.67 -9.89
CA THR A 95 3.65 -2.81 -8.97
C THR A 95 3.16 -3.61 -7.76
N CYS A 96 2.58 -4.80 -8.00
CA CYS A 96 2.15 -5.70 -6.92
C CYS A 96 3.34 -6.14 -6.05
N PHE A 97 4.46 -6.51 -6.66
CA PHE A 97 5.66 -6.92 -5.94
C PHE A 97 6.21 -5.80 -5.05
N LEU A 98 6.33 -4.59 -5.59
CA LEU A 98 6.74 -3.40 -4.83
C LEU A 98 5.77 -3.12 -3.68
N ALA A 99 4.46 -3.14 -3.93
CA ALA A 99 3.46 -2.88 -2.92
C ALA A 99 3.53 -3.86 -1.73
N VAL A 100 3.73 -5.16 -2.01
CA VAL A 100 3.91 -6.18 -0.97
C VAL A 100 5.19 -5.97 -0.19
N CYS A 101 6.32 -5.72 -0.86
CA CYS A 101 7.59 -5.47 -0.18
C CYS A 101 7.53 -4.22 0.71
N LEU A 102 7.08 -3.09 0.16
CA LEU A 102 7.03 -1.81 0.88
C LEU A 102 5.96 -1.80 1.97
N GLY A 103 4.78 -2.38 1.71
CA GLY A 103 3.72 -2.51 2.71
C GLY A 103 4.05 -3.50 3.82
N GLY A 104 4.70 -4.61 3.48
CA GLY A 104 5.23 -5.57 4.45
C GLY A 104 6.30 -4.93 5.35
N LEU A 105 7.20 -4.11 4.79
CA LEU A 105 8.17 -3.31 5.55
C LEU A 105 7.47 -2.32 6.49
N GLY A 106 6.45 -1.60 6.00
CA GLY A 106 5.62 -0.71 6.83
C GLY A 106 4.94 -1.46 7.97
N GLY A 107 4.35 -2.63 7.68
CA GLY A 107 3.73 -3.49 8.67
C GLY A 107 4.73 -4.06 9.69
N PHE A 108 5.95 -4.41 9.26
CA PHE A 108 7.01 -4.87 10.16
C PHE A 108 7.45 -3.77 11.14
N LEU A 109 7.60 -2.54 10.65
CA LEU A 109 7.88 -1.38 11.50
C LEU A 109 6.76 -1.16 12.53
N ALA A 110 5.49 -1.26 12.12
CA ALA A 110 4.35 -1.13 13.02
C ALA A 110 4.34 -2.18 14.14
N VAL A 111 4.66 -3.44 13.82
CA VAL A 111 4.81 -4.51 14.82
C VAL A 111 5.93 -4.18 15.80
N LYS A 112 7.10 -3.76 15.31
CA LYS A 112 8.26 -3.45 16.16
C LYS A 112 8.00 -2.25 17.07
N VAL A 113 7.37 -1.19 16.56
CA VAL A 113 6.99 0.00 17.35
C VAL A 113 6.00 -0.38 18.45
N SER A 114 5.00 -1.21 18.14
CA SER A 114 4.02 -1.59 19.18
C SER A 114 4.58 -2.56 20.22
N CYS A 115 5.54 -3.42 19.88
CA CYS A 115 6.23 -4.25 20.87
C CYS A 115 7.22 -3.42 21.72
N GLY A 116 7.87 -2.40 21.14
CA GLY A 116 8.77 -1.50 21.86
C GLY A 116 8.05 -0.58 22.87
N GLY A 117 6.80 -0.21 22.61
CA GLY A 117 5.98 0.55 23.56
C GLY A 117 5.61 -0.21 24.85
N LYS A 118 5.72 -1.55 24.86
CA LYS A 118 5.45 -2.38 26.05
C LYS A 118 6.58 -2.35 27.08
N THR A 119 7.81 -2.02 26.68
CA THR A 119 8.94 -1.97 27.63
C THR A 119 9.01 -0.67 28.44
N GLU A 120 8.29 0.39 28.04
CA GLU A 120 8.33 1.69 28.73
C GLU A 120 7.18 1.89 29.74
N GLN A 121 6.17 1.02 29.73
CA GLN A 121 4.99 1.10 30.61
C GLN A 121 5.10 0.19 31.86
N VAL A 122 6.24 -0.49 32.05
CA VAL A 122 6.51 -1.39 33.19
C VAL A 122 7.76 -0.96 33.97
N GLY A 123 8.24 0.28 33.74
CA GLY A 123 9.35 0.90 34.46
C GLY A 123 8.86 1.80 35.58
#